data_AF-B8Y7U3-F1
#
_entry.id   AF-B8Y7U3-F1
#
_cell.length_a   1.000
_cell.length_b   1.000
_cell.length_c   1.000
_cell.angle_alpha   90.00
_cell.angle_beta   90.00
_cell.angle_gamma   90.00
#
_symmetry.space_group_name_H-M   'P 1'
#
loop_
_entity.id
_entity.type
_entity.pdbx_description
1 polymer ?
#
loop_
_entity_poly.entity_id
_entity_poly.type
_entity_poly.pdbx_seq_one_letter_code
_entity_poly.pdbx_strand_id
1 'polypeptide(L)'
;FRIKLRIPCSVSSLDCAAKEIANKTEYDICSYISDPQTHATEVFGDLPYMLTNAFNDNNCDEYTGSVDFRADGYCLKVDAQSSQLLILNANGSVTWKKYSGVTCEDEDLFSDLFYVVDDNYTCNRGGFIYYNNEYPGTS
;
A
#
# COMPACT_ATOMS: atom_id res chain seq x y z
N PHE A 1 6.25 -4.00 4.49
CA PHE A 1 6.36 -3.42 3.15
C PHE A 1 5.41 -2.23 3.09
N ARG A 2 5.96 -1.03 2.90
CA ARG A 2 5.21 0.19 2.58
C ARG A 2 6.02 0.85 1.48
N ILE A 3 5.54 0.89 0.25
CA ILE A 3 6.21 1.65 -0.82
C ILE A 3 5.84 3.13 -0.66
N LYS A 4 6.74 3.95 -0.12
CA LYS A 4 6.55 5.41 -0.15
C LYS A 4 7.30 6.02 -1.34
N LEU A 5 6.64 6.08 -2.49
CA LEU A 5 7.13 6.86 -3.63
C LEU A 5 6.97 8.35 -3.35
N ARG A 6 7.92 8.95 -2.64
CA ARG A 6 7.99 10.41 -2.46
C ARG A 6 9.42 10.93 -2.44
N ILE A 7 10.09 10.81 -3.56
CA ILE A 7 11.09 11.75 -4.11
C ILE A 7 11.11 11.47 -5.62
N PRO A 8 11.15 12.47 -6.52
CA PRO A 8 11.47 12.23 -7.92
C PRO A 8 12.87 11.59 -7.94
N CYS A 9 12.93 10.27 -8.11
CA CYS A 9 14.21 9.58 -8.13
C CYS A 9 15.01 10.16 -9.30
N SER A 10 16.10 10.86 -9.01
CA SER A 10 17.13 11.12 -10.02
C SER A 10 17.58 9.76 -10.52
N VAL A 11 17.47 9.54 -11.82
CA VAL A 11 17.39 8.26 -12.53
C VAL A 11 18.70 7.43 -12.52
N SER A 12 19.46 7.40 -11.42
CA SER A 12 20.86 6.98 -11.43
C SER A 12 21.20 5.75 -10.60
N SER A 13 20.27 5.02 -10.00
CA SER A 13 20.60 3.71 -9.41
C SER A 13 19.44 2.73 -9.50
N LEU A 14 19.63 1.71 -10.34
CA LEU A 14 18.76 0.56 -10.57
C LEU A 14 18.82 -0.47 -9.42
N ASP A 15 19.44 -0.12 -8.30
CA ASP A 15 19.78 -1.05 -7.23
C ASP A 15 18.83 -0.85 -6.04
N CYS A 16 18.06 -1.90 -5.75
CA CYS A 16 17.19 -2.03 -4.58
C CYS A 16 18.03 -2.04 -3.29
N ALA A 17 18.44 -0.87 -2.80
CA ALA A 17 19.14 -0.77 -1.53
C ALA A 17 18.14 -0.78 -0.38
N ALA A 18 18.13 -1.86 0.41
CA ALA A 18 17.45 -1.86 1.70
C ALA A 18 18.02 -0.71 2.56
N LYS A 19 17.14 0.15 3.08
CA LYS A 19 17.55 1.26 3.95
C LYS A 19 16.97 1.06 5.33
N GLU A 20 17.83 1.08 6.34
CA GLU A 20 17.37 1.16 7.72
C GLU A 20 17.05 2.61 8.08
N ILE A 21 15.76 2.89 8.26
CA ILE A 21 15.29 4.18 8.82
C ILE A 21 14.58 3.86 10.13
N ALA A 22 15.16 4.32 11.25
CA ALA A 22 14.60 4.15 12.59
C ALA A 22 14.28 2.68 12.97
N ASN A 23 15.22 1.75 12.76
CA ASN A 23 15.08 0.31 13.02
C ASN A 23 13.97 -0.38 12.19
N LYS A 24 13.69 0.13 10.99
CA LYS A 24 12.81 -0.50 10.00
C LYS A 24 13.60 -0.84 8.76
N THR A 25 13.39 -2.02 8.20
CA THR A 25 13.81 -2.32 6.84
C THR A 25 12.77 -1.74 5.88
N GLU A 26 13.07 -0.58 5.31
CA GLU A 26 12.28 0.02 4.23
C GLU A 26 12.96 -0.33 2.89
N TYR A 27 12.17 -0.83 1.94
CA TYR A 27 12.63 -1.08 0.59
C TYR A 27 12.10 0.07 -0.28
N ASP A 28 12.93 1.09 -0.49
CA ASP A 28 12.66 2.11 -1.49
C ASP A 28 13.01 1.52 -2.87
N ILE A 29 12.00 1.09 -3.61
CA ILE A 29 12.18 0.70 -5.01
C ILE A 29 12.06 1.97 -5.86
N CYS A 30 13.19 2.57 -6.22
CA CYS A 30 13.26 3.56 -7.30
C CYS A 30 13.36 2.81 -8.64
N SER A 31 12.28 2.17 -9.08
CA SER A 31 12.19 1.62 -10.44
C SER A 31 11.28 2.50 -11.29
N TYR A 32 11.59 2.59 -12.59
CA TYR A 32 10.66 3.17 -13.56
C TYR A 32 9.52 2.16 -13.76
N ILE A 33 8.53 2.22 -12.88
CA ILE A 33 7.33 1.41 -12.96
C ILE A 33 6.39 2.12 -13.93
N SER A 34 6.27 1.61 -15.16
CA SER A 34 5.33 2.14 -16.14
C SER A 34 3.87 1.85 -15.78
N ASP A 35 3.64 0.76 -15.03
CA ASP A 35 2.33 0.30 -14.61
C ASP A 35 2.38 -0.23 -13.16
N PRO A 36 1.94 0.57 -12.17
CA PRO A 36 1.89 0.18 -10.77
C PRO A 36 1.03 -1.07 -10.49
N GLN A 37 -0.02 -1.29 -11.27
CA GLN A 37 -0.96 -2.39 -11.11
C GLN A 37 -0.31 -3.71 -11.52
N THR A 38 0.30 -3.74 -12.71
CA THR A 38 1.08 -4.90 -13.16
C THR A 38 2.23 -5.19 -12.19
N HIS A 39 2.95 -4.15 -11.75
CA HIS A 39 4.05 -4.34 -10.81
C HIS A 39 3.61 -4.93 -9.47
N ALA A 40 2.51 -4.44 -8.88
CA ALA A 40 1.99 -4.99 -7.63
C ALA A 40 1.63 -6.48 -7.81
N THR A 41 0.98 -6.83 -8.92
CA THR A 41 0.63 -8.23 -9.24
C THR A 41 1.88 -9.11 -9.33
N GLU A 42 2.94 -8.64 -9.98
CA GLU A 42 4.21 -9.37 -10.10
C GLU A 42 4.93 -9.55 -8.75
N VAL A 43 4.93 -8.52 -7.91
CA VAL A 43 5.62 -8.52 -6.61
C VAL A 43 4.93 -9.44 -5.60
N PHE A 44 3.60 -9.39 -5.52
CA PHE A 44 2.84 -10.17 -4.55
C PHE A 44 2.45 -11.56 -5.06
N GLY A 45 2.31 -11.74 -6.37
CA GLY A 45 1.76 -12.97 -6.95
C GLY A 45 0.39 -13.28 -6.33
N ASP A 46 0.27 -14.46 -5.72
CA ASP A 46 -0.96 -14.90 -5.04
C ASP A 46 -1.13 -14.32 -3.63
N LEU A 47 -0.15 -13.58 -3.10
CA LEU A 47 -0.27 -12.96 -1.78
C LEU A 47 -1.29 -11.81 -1.85
N PRO A 48 -2.23 -11.74 -0.89
CA PRO A 48 -3.15 -10.62 -0.80
C PRO A 48 -2.44 -9.28 -0.64
N TYR A 49 -2.85 -8.27 -1.41
CA TYR A 49 -2.31 -6.91 -1.34
C TYR A 49 -3.39 -5.84 -1.49
N MET A 50 -3.01 -4.61 -1.15
CA MET A 50 -3.76 -3.39 -1.46
C MET A 50 -2.80 -2.38 -2.06
N LEU A 51 -3.00 -2.03 -3.33
CA LEU A 51 -2.32 -0.95 -4.02
C LEU A 51 -3.19 0.31 -3.94
N THR A 52 -2.56 1.45 -3.68
CA THR A 52 -3.19 2.77 -3.64
C THR A 52 -2.46 3.68 -4.60
N ASN A 53 -3.13 4.09 -5.66
CA ASN A 53 -2.66 5.18 -6.52
C ASN A 53 -3.14 6.50 -5.89
N ALA A 54 -2.22 7.44 -5.74
CA ALA A 54 -2.46 8.74 -5.14
C ALA A 54 -2.36 9.85 -6.18
N PHE A 55 -3.24 10.84 -6.05
CA PHE A 55 -3.38 11.95 -6.98
C PHE A 55 -3.41 13.28 -6.19
N ASN A 56 -2.93 14.36 -6.79
CA ASN A 56 -2.90 15.69 -6.20
C ASN A 56 -4.27 16.40 -6.27
N ASP A 57 -5.21 15.82 -6.98
CA ASP A 57 -6.53 16.35 -7.25
C ASP A 57 -7.64 15.35 -6.85
N ASN A 58 -8.88 15.83 -6.80
CA ASN A 58 -10.03 15.00 -6.40
C ASN A 58 -10.66 14.22 -7.56
N ASN A 59 -10.20 14.45 -8.79
CA ASN A 59 -10.71 13.74 -9.97
C ASN A 59 -9.75 12.62 -10.41
N CYS A 60 -8.59 12.50 -9.75
CA CYS A 60 -7.55 11.54 -10.07
C CYS A 60 -6.95 11.75 -11.48
N ASP A 61 -6.80 13.01 -11.89
CA ASP A 61 -6.15 13.40 -13.14
C ASP A 61 -4.63 13.64 -12.95
N GLU A 62 -4.20 14.09 -11.77
CA GLU A 62 -2.81 14.46 -11.48
C GLU A 62 -2.12 13.39 -10.63
N TYR A 63 -1.65 12.31 -11.28
CA TYR A 63 -0.99 11.20 -10.60
C TYR A 63 0.30 11.62 -9.89
N THR A 64 0.45 11.21 -8.64
CA THR A 64 1.59 11.58 -7.78
C THR A 64 2.46 10.41 -7.38
N GLY A 65 1.93 9.19 -7.44
CA GLY A 65 2.64 7.99 -7.03
C GLY A 65 1.70 6.90 -6.53
N SER A 66 2.31 5.79 -6.14
CA SER A 66 1.59 4.64 -5.62
C SER A 66 2.24 4.09 -4.36
N VAL A 67 1.43 3.43 -3.53
CA VAL A 67 1.87 2.66 -2.37
C VAL A 67 1.11 1.35 -2.33
N ASP A 68 1.81 0.26 -2.05
CA ASP A 68 1.23 -1.04 -1.82
C ASP A 68 1.42 -1.50 -0.37
N PHE A 69 0.55 -2.41 0.04
CA PHE A 69 0.56 -3.04 1.35
C PHE A 69 0.17 -4.50 1.21
N ARG A 70 0.81 -5.37 2.00
CA ARG A 70 0.36 -6.75 2.13
C ARG A 70 -0.95 -6.78 2.94
N ALA A 71 -1.93 -7.52 2.46
CA ALA A 71 -3.28 -7.62 3.00
C ALA A 71 -3.65 -9.06 3.44
N ASP A 72 -2.65 -9.82 3.89
CA ASP A 72 -2.75 -11.23 4.31
C ASP A 72 -3.11 -11.40 5.81
N GLY A 73 -3.45 -10.32 6.50
CA GLY A 73 -3.75 -10.30 7.92
C GLY A 73 -2.52 -10.39 8.83
N TYR A 74 -1.31 -10.43 8.29
CA TYR A 74 -0.11 -10.49 9.10
C TYR A 74 0.16 -9.15 9.79
N CYS A 75 0.47 -9.21 11.09
CA CYS A 75 0.85 -8.04 11.86
C CYS A 75 2.21 -7.47 11.43
N LEU A 76 2.21 -6.28 10.86
CA LEU A 76 3.39 -5.55 10.46
C LEU A 76 3.69 -4.46 11.47
N LYS A 77 4.84 -4.57 12.14
CA LYS A 77 5.41 -3.47 12.92
C LYS A 77 5.66 -2.29 11.99
N VAL A 78 5.02 -1.15 12.28
CA VAL A 78 5.15 0.08 11.51
C VAL A 78 6.32 0.88 12.03
N ASP A 79 6.50 1.00 13.34
CA ASP A 79 7.65 1.64 14.00
C ASP A 79 7.86 1.09 15.41
N ALA A 80 8.67 1.78 16.22
CA ALA A 80 8.97 1.38 17.59
C ALA A 80 7.75 1.40 18.53
N GLN A 81 6.63 2.00 18.13
CA GLN A 81 5.46 2.23 18.96
C GLN A 81 4.14 1.84 18.28
N SER A 82 4.16 1.42 17.01
CA SER A 82 2.93 1.10 16.29
C SER A 82 3.09 -0.09 15.36
N SER A 83 1.95 -0.71 15.08
CA SER A 83 1.81 -1.83 14.16
C SER A 83 0.50 -1.70 13.38
N GLN A 84 0.39 -2.48 12.32
CA GLN A 84 -0.80 -2.54 11.48
C GLN A 84 -0.95 -3.92 10.87
N LEU A 85 -2.17 -4.26 10.49
CA LEU A 85 -2.42 -5.34 9.55
C LEU A 85 -3.51 -4.91 8.58
N LEU A 86 -3.47 -5.48 7.39
CA LEU A 86 -4.51 -5.33 6.39
C LEU A 86 -5.05 -6.72 6.04
N ILE A 87 -6.34 -6.82 5.78
CA ILE A 87 -7.03 -8.06 5.42
C ILE A 87 -7.83 -7.81 4.15
N LEU A 88 -7.50 -8.55 3.08
CA LEU A 88 -8.36 -8.65 1.91
C LEU A 88 -9.55 -9.55 2.24
N ASN A 89 -10.75 -8.99 2.16
CA ASN A 89 -11.99 -9.72 2.42
C ASN A 89 -12.47 -10.43 1.15
N ALA A 90 -13.30 -11.46 1.32
CA ALA A 90 -13.80 -12.26 0.20
C ALA A 90 -14.70 -11.50 -0.80
N ASN A 91 -15.20 -10.33 -0.42
CA ASN A 91 -15.94 -9.39 -1.29
C ASN A 91 -15.00 -8.36 -1.96
N GLY A 92 -13.68 -8.55 -1.89
CA GLY A 92 -12.66 -7.67 -2.42
C GLY A 92 -12.46 -6.35 -1.67
N SER A 93 -13.20 -6.06 -0.59
CA SER A 93 -12.88 -4.90 0.27
C SER A 93 -11.65 -5.17 1.14
N VAL A 94 -10.97 -4.13 1.60
CA VAL A 94 -9.81 -4.25 2.49
C VAL A 94 -10.09 -3.64 3.86
N THR A 95 -9.86 -4.42 4.91
CA THR A 95 -9.88 -3.94 6.29
C THR A 95 -8.47 -3.58 6.73
N TRP A 96 -8.27 -2.37 7.24
CA TRP A 96 -6.98 -1.88 7.72
C TRP A 96 -7.08 -1.50 9.19
N LYS A 97 -6.42 -2.31 10.03
CA LYS A 97 -6.31 -2.06 11.46
C LYS A 97 -4.96 -1.45 11.82
N LYS A 98 -4.97 -0.43 12.68
CA LYS A 98 -3.77 0.24 13.20
C LYS A 98 -3.79 0.23 14.72
N TYR A 99 -2.63 -0.06 15.29
CA TYR A 99 -2.46 -0.32 16.71
C TYR A 99 -1.40 0.60 17.33
N SER A 100 -1.64 1.04 18.57
CA SER A 100 -0.72 1.88 19.36
C SER A 100 0.36 1.07 20.10
N GLY A 101 0.55 -0.18 19.68
CA GLY A 101 1.59 -1.08 20.15
C GLY A 101 2.36 -1.70 18.99
N VAL A 102 3.52 -2.30 19.28
CA VAL A 102 4.34 -3.00 18.28
C VAL A 102 3.78 -4.37 17.89
N THR A 103 2.73 -4.81 18.57
CA THR A 103 1.94 -6.02 18.34
C THR A 103 0.50 -5.63 17.97
N CYS A 104 -0.18 -6.49 17.21
CA CYS A 104 -1.55 -6.26 16.76
C CYS A 104 -2.53 -6.88 17.76
N GLU A 105 -2.44 -6.44 19.02
CA GLU A 105 -3.38 -6.83 20.07
C GLU A 105 -4.61 -5.93 20.01
N ASP A 106 -5.81 -6.49 20.11
CA ASP A 106 -7.05 -5.71 19.96
C ASP A 106 -7.21 -4.62 21.04
N GLU A 107 -6.56 -4.76 22.20
CA GLU A 107 -6.52 -3.74 23.25
C GLU A 107 -5.82 -2.45 22.80
N ASP A 108 -4.88 -2.55 21.86
CA ASP A 108 -4.13 -1.42 21.29
C ASP A 108 -4.76 -0.88 20.00
N LEU A 109 -5.90 -1.43 19.56
CA LEU A 109 -6.56 -1.00 18.32
C LEU A 109 -7.09 0.43 18.47
N PHE A 110 -6.53 1.36 17.70
CA PHE A 110 -6.99 2.75 17.71
C PHE A 110 -7.68 3.18 16.41
N SER A 111 -7.55 2.39 15.34
CA SER A 111 -8.17 2.68 14.05
C SER A 111 -8.47 1.40 13.31
N ASP A 112 -9.72 1.27 12.86
CA ASP A 112 -10.19 0.21 11.97
C ASP A 112 -10.87 0.89 10.77
N LEU A 113 -10.24 0.78 9.61
CA LEU A 113 -10.67 1.43 8.37
C LEU A 113 -11.11 0.37 7.38
N PHE A 114 -12.23 0.63 6.72
CA PHE A 114 -12.78 -0.25 5.71
C PHE A 114 -12.73 0.44 4.35
N TYR A 115 -12.00 -0.15 3.41
CA TYR A 115 -11.83 0.35 2.05
C TYR A 115 -12.65 -0.52 1.10
N VAL A 116 -13.62 0.10 0.44
CA VAL A 116 -14.31 -0.53 -0.67
C VAL A 116 -13.40 -0.44 -1.88
N VAL A 117 -13.12 -1.60 -2.47
CA VAL A 117 -12.45 -1.73 -3.75
C VAL A 117 -13.45 -2.42 -4.66
N ASP A 118 -13.65 -1.87 -5.85
CA ASP A 118 -14.57 -2.40 -6.85
C ASP A 118 -13.95 -2.26 -8.25
N ASP A 119 -14.61 -2.87 -9.22
CA ASP A 119 -14.22 -2.88 -10.62
C ASP A 119 -14.46 -1.55 -11.35
N ASN A 120 -15.10 -0.57 -10.69
CA ASN A 120 -15.27 0.78 -11.24
C ASN A 120 -14.07 1.69 -10.91
N TYR A 121 -13.15 1.25 -10.03
CA TYR A 121 -11.92 1.96 -9.67
C TYR A 121 -12.19 3.44 -9.33
N THR A 122 -13.21 3.66 -8.52
CA THR A 122 -13.73 5.01 -8.25
C THR A 122 -12.67 5.89 -7.57
N CYS A 123 -12.47 7.10 -8.11
CA CYS A 123 -11.64 8.11 -7.45
C CYS A 123 -12.29 8.56 -6.13
N ASN A 124 -11.67 8.22 -5.01
CA ASN A 124 -12.16 8.59 -3.69
C ASN A 124 -11.87 10.05 -3.39
N ARG A 125 -12.73 10.66 -2.56
CA ARG A 125 -12.52 12.01 -2.04
C ARG A 125 -11.16 12.07 -1.32
N GLY A 126 -10.24 12.89 -1.83
CA GLY A 126 -8.85 12.93 -1.38
C GLY A 126 -7.84 12.44 -2.43
N GLY A 127 -8.30 11.99 -3.61
CA GLY A 127 -7.42 11.67 -4.74
C GLY A 127 -6.79 10.29 -4.61
N PHE A 128 -7.60 9.26 -4.32
CA PHE A 128 -7.10 7.89 -4.18
C PHE A 128 -7.93 6.88 -4.96
N ILE A 129 -7.25 6.00 -5.68
CA ILE A 129 -7.83 4.80 -6.28
C ILE A 129 -7.15 3.58 -5.66
N TYR A 130 -7.96 2.58 -5.31
CA TYR A 130 -7.50 1.36 -4.67
C TYR A 130 -7.61 0.17 -5.61
N TYR A 131 -6.67 -0.76 -5.51
CA TYR A 131 -6.60 -2.00 -6.27
C TYR A 131 -6.15 -3.15 -5.34
N ASN A 132 -6.45 -4.39 -5.71
CA ASN A 132 -6.02 -5.59 -5.00
C ASN A 132 -6.09 -6.82 -5.91
N ASN A 133 -5.90 -8.03 -5.38
CA ASN A 133 -5.93 -9.26 -6.17
C ASN A 133 -7.28 -9.51 -6.87
N GLU A 134 -8.40 -9.14 -6.25
CA GLU A 134 -9.75 -9.31 -6.84
C GLU A 134 -10.03 -8.25 -7.90
N TYR A 135 -9.50 -7.04 -7.70
CA TYR A 135 -9.64 -5.89 -8.57
C TYR A 135 -8.26 -5.31 -8.91
N PRO A 136 -7.47 -5.99 -9.75
CA PRO A 136 -6.07 -5.62 -9.99
C PRO A 136 -5.91 -4.34 -10.81
N GLY A 137 -6.98 -3.85 -11.44
CA GLY A 137 -6.91 -2.78 -12.44
C GLY A 137 -6.75 -3.34 -13.85
N THR A 138 -6.93 -2.48 -14.85
CA THR A 138 -6.62 -2.79 -16.25
C THR A 138 -5.29 -2.15 -16.61
N SER A 139 -4.35 -2.97 -17.09
CA SER A 139 -3.12 -2.52 -17.76
C SER A 139 -3.39 -1.72 -19.03
#